data_AF-A0A353Y7J6-F1
#
_entry.id   AF-A0A353Y7J6-F1
#
_cell.length_a   1.000
_cell.length_b   1.000
_cell.length_c   1.000
_cell.angle_alpha   90.00
_cell.angle_beta   90.00
_cell.angle_gamma   90.00
#
_symmetry.space_group_name_H-M   'P 1'
#
loop_
_entity.id
_entity.type
_entity.pdbx_description
1 polymer ?
#
loop_
_entity_poly.entity_id
_entity_poly.type
_entity_poly.pdbx_seq_one_letter_code
_entity_poly.pdbx_strand_id
1 'polypeptide(L)'
;VHALTDVTGFGLAGHALELARGAQCTVQIDWARVPLLAGVRELAGQGFVTGASGRNWAGYGASVTLTAGFAAVDQALLSDPQTSGGLLVSCSAETVPQVLEIFRRHGFDAAAEIGTVTDAEPGRLRVR
;
A
#
# COMPACT_ATOMS: atom_id res chain seq x y z
N VAL A 1 -11.18 -7.12 12.76
CA VAL A 1 -10.88 -6.90 11.32
C VAL A 1 -12.13 -6.31 10.67
N HIS A 2 -11.99 -5.23 9.93
CA HIS A 2 -13.10 -4.52 9.28
C HIS A 2 -13.14 -4.78 7.78
N ALA A 3 -11.99 -4.80 7.11
CA ALA A 3 -11.86 -5.15 5.70
C ALA A 3 -10.55 -5.91 5.44
N LEU A 4 -10.54 -6.66 4.34
CA LEU A 4 -9.42 -7.44 3.85
C LEU A 4 -9.47 -7.46 2.33
N THR A 5 -8.34 -7.18 1.68
CA THR A 5 -8.16 -7.38 0.23
C THR A 5 -6.79 -7.97 -0.03
N ASP A 6 -6.59 -8.62 -1.16
CA ASP A 6 -5.27 -8.93 -1.69
C ASP A 6 -4.62 -7.69 -2.35
N VAL A 7 -3.30 -7.65 -2.41
CA VAL A 7 -2.55 -6.65 -3.18
C VAL A 7 -1.97 -7.34 -4.41
N THR A 8 -2.53 -7.03 -5.56
CA THR A 8 -2.19 -7.67 -6.83
C THR A 8 -1.89 -6.66 -7.95
N GLY A 9 -2.49 -6.81 -9.14
CA GLY A 9 -2.07 -6.13 -10.37
C GLY A 9 -2.19 -4.61 -10.36
N PHE A 10 -2.98 -4.02 -9.45
CA PHE A 10 -3.09 -2.58 -9.30
C PHE A 10 -2.04 -1.96 -8.36
N GLY A 11 -1.20 -2.80 -7.74
CA GLY A 11 -0.23 -2.39 -6.74
C GLY A 11 -0.88 -1.96 -5.42
N LEU A 12 -0.05 -1.59 -4.45
CA LEU A 12 -0.52 -1.21 -3.12
C LEU A 12 -1.44 0.00 -3.16
N ALA A 13 -1.11 1.04 -3.94
CA ALA A 13 -1.94 2.24 -4.03
C ALA A 13 -3.32 1.97 -4.62
N GLY A 14 -3.41 1.13 -5.66
CA GLY A 14 -4.69 0.81 -6.28
C GLY A 14 -5.63 0.11 -5.32
N HIS A 15 -5.15 -0.94 -4.65
CA HIS A 15 -5.94 -1.71 -3.68
C HIS A 15 -6.30 -0.90 -2.43
N ALA A 16 -5.40 -0.05 -1.94
CA ALA A 16 -5.71 0.87 -0.85
C ALA A 16 -6.80 1.90 -1.25
N LEU A 17 -6.78 2.37 -2.50
CA LEU A 17 -7.83 3.27 -3.02
C LEU A 17 -9.18 2.57 -3.19
N GLU A 18 -9.20 1.31 -3.61
CA GLU A 18 -10.45 0.54 -3.68
C GLU A 18 -11.08 0.38 -2.29
N LEU A 19 -10.27 0.06 -1.27
CA LEU A 19 -10.70 0.04 0.12
C LEU A 19 -11.24 1.40 0.56
N ALA A 20 -10.49 2.49 0.30
CA ALA A 20 -10.88 3.85 0.64
C ALA A 20 -12.23 4.25 0.02
N ARG A 21 -12.45 3.92 -1.25
CA ARG A 21 -13.68 4.23 -1.98
C ARG A 21 -14.85 3.40 -1.49
N GLY A 22 -14.67 2.09 -1.33
CA GLY A 22 -15.71 1.18 -0.86
C GLY A 22 -16.20 1.51 0.55
N ALA A 23 -15.30 1.95 1.43
CA ALA A 23 -15.60 2.32 2.81
C ALA A 23 -15.86 3.82 3.02
N GLN A 24 -15.83 4.64 1.95
CA GLN A 24 -15.99 6.10 2.00
C GLN A 24 -15.06 6.81 3.00
N CYS A 25 -13.80 6.39 3.05
CA CYS A 25 -12.78 6.90 3.97
C CYS A 25 -11.51 7.34 3.22
N THR A 26 -10.53 7.85 3.95
CA THR A 26 -9.15 8.04 3.48
C THR A 26 -8.23 7.01 4.11
N VAL A 27 -7.40 6.37 3.29
CA VAL A 27 -6.28 5.55 3.76
C VAL A 27 -5.02 6.41 3.79
N GLN A 28 -4.27 6.34 4.89
CA GLN A 28 -2.98 6.99 5.05
C GLN A 28 -1.88 5.94 5.22
N ILE A 29 -0.94 5.86 4.29
CA ILE A 29 0.19 4.93 4.33
C ILE A 29 1.45 5.68 4.75
N ASP A 30 2.16 5.14 5.73
CA ASP A 30 3.52 5.51 6.11
C ASP A 30 4.49 4.69 5.27
N TRP A 31 5.06 5.30 4.23
CA TRP A 31 5.85 4.58 3.23
C TRP A 31 7.10 3.93 3.84
N ALA A 32 7.68 4.54 4.87
CA ALA A 32 8.84 4.00 5.55
C ALA A 32 8.55 2.68 6.29
N ARG A 33 7.27 2.41 6.60
CA ARG A 33 6.83 1.17 7.25
C ARG A 33 6.43 0.06 6.28
N VAL A 34 6.31 0.37 4.98
CA VAL A 34 5.93 -0.61 3.96
C VAL A 34 7.07 -1.62 3.76
N PRO A 35 6.85 -2.92 4.00
CA PRO A 35 7.85 -3.94 3.73
C PRO A 35 8.15 -4.00 2.23
N LEU A 36 9.43 -3.90 1.88
CA LEU A 36 9.90 -3.99 0.50
C LEU A 36 10.86 -5.18 0.37
N LEU A 37 10.88 -5.79 -0.82
CA LEU A 37 11.87 -6.81 -1.14
C LEU A 37 13.27 -6.20 -1.12
N ALA A 38 14.24 -6.94 -0.59
CA ALA A 38 15.63 -6.50 -0.55
C ALA A 38 16.13 -6.16 -1.96
N GLY A 39 16.78 -5.01 -2.11
CA GLY A 39 17.33 -4.53 -3.38
C GLY A 39 16.32 -3.94 -4.37
N VAL A 40 15.00 -3.98 -4.09
CA VAL A 40 13.98 -3.54 -5.07
C VAL A 40 14.10 -2.06 -5.43
N ARG A 41 14.45 -1.20 -4.47
CA ARG A 41 14.68 0.24 -4.72
C ARG A 41 15.86 0.48 -5.65
N GLU A 42 16.92 -0.31 -5.52
CA GLU A 42 18.10 -0.17 -6.36
C GLU A 42 17.81 -0.63 -7.80
N LEU A 43 17.13 -1.77 -7.95
CA LEU A 43 16.66 -2.24 -9.27
C LEU A 43 15.76 -1.20 -9.95
N ALA A 44 14.78 -0.67 -9.24
CA ALA A 44 13.90 0.36 -9.78
C ALA A 44 14.67 1.66 -10.10
N GLY A 45 15.68 2.03 -9.30
CA GLY A 45 16.58 3.15 -9.59
C GLY A 45 17.44 2.97 -10.84
N GLN A 46 17.74 1.73 -11.21
CA GLN A 46 18.41 1.37 -12.47
C GLN A 46 17.43 1.30 -13.66
N GLY A 47 16.14 1.58 -13.45
CA GLY A 47 15.11 1.57 -14.48
C GLY A 47 14.39 0.23 -14.66
N PHE A 48 14.63 -0.77 -13.79
CA PHE A 48 13.87 -2.01 -13.77
C PHE A 48 12.49 -1.78 -13.13
N VAL A 49 11.63 -1.07 -13.85
CA VAL A 49 10.26 -0.75 -13.46
C VAL A 49 9.30 -1.41 -14.44
N THR A 50 8.24 -2.03 -13.94
CA THR A 50 7.24 -2.65 -14.80
C THR A 50 6.48 -1.57 -15.59
N GLY A 51 6.21 -1.80 -16.87
CA GLY A 51 5.41 -0.87 -17.67
C GLY A 51 3.98 -0.64 -17.13
N ALA A 52 3.47 -1.58 -16.32
CA ALA A 52 2.19 -1.44 -15.67
C ALA A 52 2.21 -0.44 -14.50
N SER A 53 3.35 -0.23 -13.83
CA SER A 53 3.48 0.79 -12.76
C SER A 53 3.03 2.17 -13.24
N GLY A 54 3.46 2.56 -14.44
CA GLY A 54 3.08 3.82 -15.06
C GLY A 54 1.60 3.87 -15.48
N ARG A 55 1.03 2.76 -15.99
CA ARG A 55 -0.40 2.68 -16.33
C ARG A 55 -1.29 2.75 -15.10
N ASN A 56 -0.91 2.04 -14.03
CA ASN A 56 -1.57 2.09 -12.74
C ASN A 56 -1.57 3.53 -12.21
N TRP A 57 -0.40 4.18 -12.19
CA TRP A 57 -0.29 5.57 -11.77
C TRP A 57 -1.12 6.53 -12.63
N ALA A 58 -1.12 6.39 -13.95
CA ALA A 58 -1.96 7.20 -14.83
C ALA A 58 -3.46 6.99 -14.57
N GLY A 59 -3.87 5.77 -14.18
CA GLY A 59 -5.26 5.42 -13.93
C GLY A 59 -5.82 5.99 -12.62
N TYR A 60 -5.02 6.04 -11.55
CA TYR A 60 -5.52 6.43 -10.23
C TYR A 60 -4.70 7.48 -9.48
N GLY A 61 -3.55 7.92 -10.00
CA GLY A 61 -2.62 8.82 -9.33
C GLY A 61 -3.25 10.16 -8.92
N ALA A 62 -4.26 10.64 -9.65
CA ALA A 62 -5.02 11.83 -9.27
C ALA A 62 -5.79 11.71 -7.93
N SER A 63 -6.07 10.48 -7.48
CA SER A 63 -6.68 10.21 -6.17
C SER A 63 -5.65 10.00 -5.05
N VAL A 64 -4.35 10.01 -5.38
CA VAL A 64 -3.25 9.79 -4.44
C VAL A 64 -2.55 11.12 -4.15
N THR A 65 -2.35 11.43 -2.87
CA THR A 65 -1.51 12.55 -2.45
C THR A 65 -0.22 12.02 -1.87
N LEU A 66 0.91 12.38 -2.48
CA LEU A 66 2.25 12.04 -2.00
C LEU A 66 2.83 13.23 -1.23
N THR A 67 3.64 12.95 -0.20
CA THR A 67 4.42 13.99 0.49
C THR A 67 5.38 14.70 -0.47
N ALA A 68 5.73 15.95 -0.16
CA ALA A 68 6.70 16.70 -0.95
C ALA A 68 8.05 15.97 -1.00
N GLY A 69 8.64 15.85 -2.19
CA GLY A 69 9.92 15.15 -2.38
C GLY A 69 9.83 13.63 -2.37
N PHE A 70 8.62 13.05 -2.45
CA PHE A 70 8.46 11.60 -2.62
C PHE A 70 9.21 11.11 -3.87
N ALA A 71 10.10 10.13 -3.70
CA ALA A 71 10.99 9.70 -4.76
C ALA A 71 10.22 9.05 -5.92
N ALA A 72 10.62 9.32 -7.16
CA ALA A 72 9.99 8.73 -8.34
C ALA A 72 10.07 7.19 -8.33
N VAL A 73 11.18 6.64 -7.82
CA VAL A 73 11.34 5.20 -7.61
C VAL A 73 10.31 4.65 -6.63
N ASP A 74 10.08 5.35 -5.51
CA ASP A 74 9.10 4.93 -4.52
C ASP A 74 7.67 5.04 -5.06
N GLN A 75 7.37 6.06 -5.87
CA GLN A 75 6.08 6.17 -6.56
C GLN A 75 5.86 5.00 -7.52
N ALA A 76 6.90 4.60 -8.26
CA ALA A 76 6.83 3.45 -9.15
C ALA A 76 6.57 2.16 -8.37
N LEU A 77 7.26 1.94 -7.24
CA LEU A 77 7.04 0.77 -6.38
C LEU A 77 5.65 0.76 -5.73
N LEU A 78 5.14 1.92 -5.34
CA LEU A 78 3.80 2.08 -4.76
C LEU A 78 2.71 1.62 -5.75
N SER A 79 2.93 1.82 -7.06
CA SER A 79 2.01 1.42 -8.12
C SER A 79 2.40 0.14 -8.86
N ASP A 80 3.45 -0.56 -8.41
CA ASP A 80 3.97 -1.75 -9.08
C ASP A 80 3.01 -2.94 -8.94
N PRO A 81 2.57 -3.57 -10.05
CA PRO A 81 1.70 -4.74 -10.02
C PRO A 81 2.35 -5.91 -9.28
N GLN A 82 1.65 -6.44 -8.29
CA GLN A 82 2.05 -7.66 -7.62
C GLN A 82 1.32 -8.85 -8.26
N THR A 83 2.06 -9.89 -8.64
CA THR A 83 1.45 -11.18 -9.00
C THR A 83 1.41 -12.04 -7.76
N SER A 84 0.20 -12.43 -7.32
CA SER A 84 0.01 -13.18 -6.07
C SER A 84 0.66 -12.49 -4.86
N GLY A 85 0.44 -11.18 -4.71
CA GLY A 85 0.99 -10.42 -3.59
C GLY A 85 0.31 -10.75 -2.25
N GLY A 86 0.61 -9.94 -1.24
CA GLY A 86 0.14 -10.14 0.13
C GLY A 86 -1.31 -9.70 0.37
N LEU A 87 -1.71 -9.71 1.64
CA LEU A 87 -2.99 -9.20 2.10
C LEU A 87 -2.83 -7.78 2.67
N LEU A 88 -3.79 -6.90 2.38
CA LEU A 88 -3.99 -5.61 3.04
C LEU A 88 -5.20 -5.70 3.97
N VAL A 89 -4.96 -5.48 5.27
CA VAL A 89 -5.93 -5.72 6.34
C VAL A 89 -6.22 -4.41 7.07
N SER A 90 -7.49 -4.10 7.31
CA SER A 90 -7.89 -3.03 8.23
C SER A 90 -8.51 -3.59 9.51
N CYS A 91 -8.16 -3.00 10.65
CA CYS A 91 -8.67 -3.37 11.97
C CYS A 91 -8.65 -2.16 12.90
N SER A 92 -9.23 -2.27 14.10
CA SER A 92 -9.15 -1.18 15.08
C SER A 92 -7.73 -1.11 15.64
N ALA A 93 -7.29 0.07 16.05
CA ALA A 93 -5.92 0.29 16.55
C ALA A 93 -5.56 -0.65 17.71
N GLU A 94 -6.52 -0.95 18.59
CA GLU A 94 -6.33 -1.81 19.76
C GLU A 94 -6.10 -3.28 19.37
N THR A 95 -6.55 -3.68 18.17
CA THR A 95 -6.44 -5.06 17.68
C THR A 95 -5.18 -5.32 16.84
N VAL A 96 -4.44 -4.28 16.45
CA VAL A 96 -3.21 -4.40 15.64
C VAL A 96 -2.22 -5.42 16.24
N PRO A 97 -1.87 -5.40 17.55
CA PRO A 97 -0.92 -6.35 18.09
C PRO A 97 -1.38 -7.81 17.98
N GLN A 98 -2.67 -8.07 18.17
CA GLN A 98 -3.25 -9.40 18.09
C GLN A 98 -3.25 -9.92 16.64
N VAL A 99 -3.56 -9.06 15.68
CA VAL A 99 -3.55 -9.39 14.24
C VAL A 99 -2.13 -9.71 13.77
N LEU A 100 -1.14 -8.89 14.13
CA LEU A 100 0.26 -9.14 13.78
C LEU A 100 0.80 -10.42 14.40
N GLU A 101 0.42 -10.71 15.65
CA GLU A 101 0.79 -11.97 16.30
C GLU A 101 0.20 -13.20 15.58
N ILE A 102 -1.05 -13.12 15.11
CA ILE A 102 -1.65 -14.19 14.29
C ILE A 102 -0.85 -14.40 13.00
N PHE A 103 -0.52 -13.33 12.28
CA PHE A 103 0.29 -13.42 11.06
C PHE A 103 1.65 -14.04 11.29
N ARG A 104 2.35 -13.61 12.34
CA ARG A 104 3.64 -14.17 12.76
C ARG A 104 3.54 -15.68 13.05
N ARG A 105 2.50 -16.13 13.77
CA ARG A 105 2.27 -17.56 14.05
C ARG A 105 2.07 -18.41 12.79
N HIS A 106 1.59 -17.80 11.72
CA HIS A 106 1.38 -18.46 10.42
C HIS A 106 2.54 -18.24 9.43
N GLY A 107 3.68 -17.70 9.88
CA GLY A 107 4.90 -17.54 9.07
C GLY A 107 4.95 -16.26 8.23
N PHE A 108 4.10 -15.27 8.53
CA PHE A 108 4.10 -13.97 7.85
C PHE A 108 4.86 -12.92 8.68
N ASP A 109 6.14 -13.17 8.96
CA ASP A 109 6.98 -12.33 9.83
C ASP A 109 7.19 -10.90 9.30
N ALA A 110 7.04 -10.72 7.98
CA ALA A 110 7.15 -9.41 7.33
C ALA A 110 5.86 -8.58 7.42
N ALA A 111 4.76 -9.11 7.98
CA ALA A 111 3.53 -8.36 8.14
C ALA A 111 3.77 -7.14 9.06
N ALA A 112 3.36 -5.97 8.60
CA ALA A 112 3.55 -4.72 9.31
C ALA A 112 2.25 -3.91 9.31
N GLU A 113 2.01 -3.18 10.39
CA GLU A 113 1.11 -2.04 10.33
C GLU A 113 1.81 -0.95 9.52
N ILE A 114 1.19 -0.54 8.41
CA ILE A 114 1.79 0.41 7.46
C ILE A 114 1.07 1.76 7.44
N GLY A 115 0.08 1.99 8.30
CA GLY A 115 -0.77 3.17 8.16
C GLY A 115 -2.06 3.12 8.95
N THR A 116 -2.95 4.07 8.66
CA THR A 116 -4.23 4.25 9.34
C THR A 116 -5.36 4.57 8.35
N VAL A 117 -6.60 4.46 8.81
CA VAL A 117 -7.81 4.85 8.08
C VAL A 117 -8.44 6.02 8.81
N THR A 118 -8.92 7.03 8.08
CA THR A 118 -9.50 8.26 8.62
C THR A 118 -10.74 8.67 7.84
N ASP A 119 -11.61 9.49 8.42
CA ASP A 119 -12.83 9.98 7.76
C ASP A 119 -12.61 11.28 6.94
N ALA A 120 -11.35 11.69 6.75
CA ALA A 120 -11.02 12.84 5.91
C ALA A 120 -11.22 12.50 4.43
N GLU A 121 -11.58 13.47 3.59
CA GLU A 121 -11.60 13.39 2.11
C GLU A 121 -11.91 11.99 1.52
N PRO A 122 -13.17 11.52 1.56
CA PRO A 122 -13.52 10.16 1.17
C PRO A 122 -12.99 9.71 -0.19
N GLY A 123 -12.54 8.45 -0.28
CA GLY A 123 -12.07 7.84 -1.52
C GLY A 123 -10.66 8.26 -1.93
N ARG A 124 -9.83 8.68 -0.98
CA ARG A 124 -8.46 9.16 -1.23
C ARG A 124 -7.41 8.30 -0.52
N LEU A 125 -6.21 8.33 -1.08
CA LEU A 125 -5.00 7.75 -0.50
C LEU A 125 -4.00 8.87 -0.23
N ARG A 126 -3.43 8.90 0.97
CA ARG A 126 -2.30 9.76 1.31
C ARG A 126 -1.10 8.88 1.63
N VAL A 127 0.06 9.22 1.07
CA VAL A 127 1.31 8.51 1.33
C VAL A 127 2.33 9.51 1.87
N ARG A 128 2.81 9.23 3.08
CA ARG A 128 3.78 10.05 3.82
C ARG A 128 5.12 9.34 3.97
#